data_AF-A0A814V589-F1
#
_entry.id   AF-A0A814V589-F1
#
_cell.length_a   1.000
_cell.length_b   1.000
_cell.length_c   1.000
_cell.angle_alpha   90.00
_cell.angle_beta   90.00
_cell.angle_gamma   90.00
#
_symmetry.space_group_name_H-M   'P 1'
#
loop_
_entity.id
_entity.type
_entity.pdbx_description
1 polymer ?
#
loop_
_entity_poly.entity_id
_entity_poly.type
_entity_poly.pdbx_seq_one_letter_code
_entity_poly.pdbx_strand_id
1 'polypeptide(L)'
;MLHHHPHQGLPFPIAVRFLKPKRKLTSHQDRFFHLRTTIALNDPFLRRLYSVVSLVLDDHPYPSTRDEFQRRTYEIDKNIQELNLSSHQSKFLRRLMNETGISLVDLWQGSHVILLDNGLLYDLWSKTPAAHPRFSSHYRQVPIQQYGINFRDHQLLFGKTATDGSTWFQMEAHGFDPNDLYNDPDLAVYHGQDFLKYRFHRMNVGPFGFSPHTETTDPIILRYRPMKPKTRRR
;
A
#
# COMPACT_ATOMS: atom_id res chain seq x y z
N MET A 1 -49.80 17.88 -45.66
CA MET A 1 -51.15 17.67 -45.10
C MET A 1 -51.03 16.76 -43.89
N LEU A 2 -51.52 17.24 -42.73
CA LEU A 2 -52.13 16.54 -41.57
C LEU A 2 -51.74 15.06 -41.33
N HIS A 3 -51.23 14.63 -40.18
CA HIS A 3 -51.90 14.72 -38.88
C HIS A 3 -50.95 14.62 -37.67
N HIS A 4 -51.25 15.44 -36.66
CA HIS A 4 -50.92 15.23 -35.24
C HIS A 4 -51.79 14.12 -34.62
N HIS A 5 -51.24 13.32 -33.70
CA HIS A 5 -51.62 13.37 -32.27
C HIS A 5 -50.66 12.55 -31.36
N PRO A 6 -50.60 12.88 -30.05
CA PRO A 6 -49.54 12.53 -29.11
C PRO A 6 -49.89 11.32 -28.23
N HIS A 7 -48.87 10.71 -27.61
CA HIS A 7 -49.06 9.99 -26.36
C HIS A 7 -48.27 10.64 -25.23
N GLN A 8 -49.03 10.99 -24.20
CA GLN A 8 -48.63 11.53 -22.91
C GLN A 8 -48.35 10.40 -21.91
N GLY A 9 -47.45 10.69 -20.96
CA GLY A 9 -47.47 10.14 -19.60
C GLY A 9 -46.51 8.97 -19.37
N LEU A 10 -45.75 8.88 -18.28
CA LEU A 10 -45.67 9.64 -17.03
C LEU A 10 -44.33 9.23 -16.33
N PRO A 11 -43.96 9.75 -15.14
CA PRO A 11 -42.60 10.17 -14.81
C PRO A 11 -41.87 9.22 -13.86
N PHE A 12 -40.54 9.21 -13.90
CA PHE A 12 -39.71 8.86 -12.74
C PHE A 12 -38.36 9.57 -12.80
N PRO A 13 -38.13 10.61 -11.97
CA PRO A 13 -36.78 10.90 -11.52
C PRO A 13 -36.45 9.92 -10.40
N ILE A 14 -35.54 8.96 -10.66
CA ILE A 14 -34.87 8.25 -9.58
C ILE A 14 -33.97 9.27 -8.88
N ALA A 15 -34.51 9.91 -7.84
CA ALA A 15 -33.72 10.66 -6.89
C ALA A 15 -32.84 9.67 -6.13
N VAL A 16 -31.59 9.50 -6.58
CA VAL A 16 -30.56 8.83 -5.79
C VAL A 16 -30.26 9.74 -4.60
N ARG A 17 -30.97 9.48 -3.50
CA ARG A 17 -30.72 10.08 -2.21
C ARG A 17 -29.38 9.53 -1.71
N PHE A 18 -28.30 10.26 -1.97
CA PHE A 18 -27.02 9.99 -1.33
C PHE A 18 -27.23 10.14 0.19
N LEU A 19 -27.34 9.00 0.87
CA LEU A 19 -27.20 8.93 2.31
C LEU A 19 -25.80 9.46 2.63
N LYS A 20 -25.73 10.67 3.18
CA LYS A 20 -24.50 11.19 3.78
C LYS A 20 -24.10 10.23 4.91
N PRO A 21 -22.94 9.55 4.87
CA PRO A 21 -22.42 8.97 6.08
C PRO A 21 -21.87 10.13 6.95
N LYS A 22 -22.72 10.66 7.83
CA LYS A 22 -22.28 11.47 8.96
C LYS A 22 -21.65 10.53 10.00
N ARG A 23 -20.41 10.11 9.75
CA ARG A 23 -19.46 9.91 10.84
C ARG A 23 -18.41 11.00 10.69
N LYS A 24 -18.44 11.99 11.59
CA LYS A 24 -17.30 12.89 11.77
C LYS A 24 -16.11 11.99 12.08
N LEU A 25 -15.19 11.83 11.12
CA LEU A 25 -13.86 11.34 11.43
C LEU A 25 -13.33 12.21 12.57
N THR A 26 -12.90 11.55 13.64
CA THR A 26 -12.36 12.27 14.79
C THR A 26 -11.09 13.00 14.33
N SER A 27 -10.84 14.22 14.84
CA SER A 27 -9.70 15.09 14.50
C SER A 27 -8.29 14.50 14.76
N HIS A 28 -8.22 13.21 15.08
CA HIS A 28 -7.01 12.41 15.22
C HIS A 28 -6.77 11.46 14.04
N GLN A 29 -7.80 11.10 13.27
CA GLN A 29 -7.66 10.33 12.02
C GLN A 29 -7.07 11.20 10.89
N ASP A 30 -7.36 12.50 10.88
CA ASP A 30 -6.78 13.49 9.97
C ASP A 30 -5.27 13.69 10.14
N ARG A 31 -4.67 13.24 11.25
CA ARG A 31 -3.24 13.42 11.52
C ARG A 31 -2.36 12.26 11.04
N PHE A 32 -2.94 11.18 10.54
CA PHE A 32 -2.18 10.02 10.07
C PHE A 32 -1.40 10.34 8.77
N PHE A 33 -1.94 11.25 7.95
CA PHE A 33 -1.36 11.70 6.68
C PHE A 33 -1.25 13.22 6.55
N HIS A 34 -1.08 13.93 7.67
CA HIS A 34 -0.44 15.25 7.68
C HIS A 34 1.09 15.16 7.67
N LEU A 35 1.65 14.05 7.19
CA LEU A 35 2.73 14.19 6.23
C LEU A 35 2.17 15.08 5.12
N ARG A 36 2.43 16.39 5.20
CA ARG A 36 2.50 17.22 4.00
C ARG A 36 3.45 16.48 3.08
N THR A 37 2.90 15.61 2.22
CA THR A 37 3.13 15.47 0.78
C THR A 37 4.44 16.07 0.28
N THR A 38 5.52 15.71 0.95
CA THR A 38 6.90 15.72 0.49
C THR A 38 7.48 14.32 0.75
N ILE A 39 6.62 13.30 0.85
CA ILE A 39 7.02 11.92 0.57
C ILE A 39 6.87 11.74 -0.92
N ALA A 40 7.96 11.99 -1.61
CA ALA A 40 8.42 11.24 -2.76
C ALA A 40 9.82 11.77 -3.04
N LEU A 41 10.78 10.87 -3.26
CA LEU A 41 12.17 11.12 -3.66
C LEU A 41 13.18 11.51 -2.55
N ASN A 42 12.89 12.44 -1.62
CA ASN A 42 13.95 13.06 -0.78
C ASN A 42 13.77 13.06 0.75
N ASP A 43 12.77 12.39 1.33
CA ASP A 43 12.61 12.40 2.79
C ASP A 43 13.82 11.75 3.50
N PRO A 44 14.61 12.50 4.30
CA PRO A 44 15.78 11.97 5.01
C PRO A 44 15.44 10.83 5.96
N PHE A 45 14.21 10.77 6.48
CA PHE A 45 13.74 9.68 7.31
C PHE A 45 13.66 8.37 6.53
N LEU A 46 12.98 8.40 5.38
CA LEU A 46 12.81 7.22 4.54
C LEU A 46 14.15 6.75 3.99
N ARG A 47 15.06 7.68 3.64
CA ARG A 47 16.44 7.33 3.25
C ARG A 47 17.18 6.58 4.36
N ARG A 48 17.11 7.06 5.61
CA ARG A 48 17.77 6.38 6.74
C ARG A 48 17.16 5.02 7.04
N LEU A 49 15.82 4.93 7.00
CA LEU A 49 15.12 3.66 7.18
C LEU A 49 15.52 2.66 6.09
N TYR A 50 15.53 3.11 4.83
CA TYR A 50 15.96 2.33 3.68
C TYR A 50 17.39 1.81 3.87
N SER A 51 18.34 2.67 4.24
CA SER A 51 19.73 2.26 4.51
C SER A 51 19.83 1.21 5.62
N VAL A 52 19.00 1.30 6.66
CA VAL A 52 19.01 0.29 7.74
C VAL A 52 18.47 -1.05 7.27
N VAL A 53 17.40 -1.03 6.48
CA VAL A 53 16.80 -2.27 5.97
C VAL A 53 17.71 -2.92 4.92
N SER A 54 18.34 -2.12 4.05
CA SER A 54 19.27 -2.62 3.03
C SER A 54 20.47 -3.33 3.65
N LEU A 55 20.99 -2.86 4.79
CA LEU A 55 22.09 -3.53 5.50
C LEU A 55 21.78 -4.99 5.90
N VAL A 56 20.49 -5.36 6.00
CA VAL A 56 20.05 -6.70 6.43
C VAL A 56 19.46 -7.51 5.27
N LEU A 57 18.84 -6.85 4.29
CA LEU A 57 18.04 -7.51 3.26
C LEU A 57 18.62 -7.44 1.85
N ASP A 58 19.53 -6.51 1.56
CA ASP A 58 20.03 -6.29 0.20
C ASP A 58 20.75 -7.55 -0.32
N ASP A 59 20.41 -7.97 -1.55
CA ASP A 59 20.84 -9.22 -2.17
C ASP A 59 20.59 -10.53 -1.37
N HIS A 60 19.75 -10.50 -0.33
CA HIS A 60 19.41 -11.69 0.43
C HIS A 60 18.10 -12.34 -0.03
N PRO A 61 18.06 -13.67 -0.25
CA PRO A 61 16.83 -14.37 -0.59
C PRO A 61 15.81 -14.26 0.55
N TYR A 62 14.53 -14.46 0.25
CA TYR A 62 13.50 -14.50 1.29
C TYR A 62 13.86 -15.53 2.38
N PRO A 63 13.72 -15.21 3.68
CA PRO A 63 14.04 -16.15 4.75
C PRO A 63 13.30 -17.47 4.57
N SER A 64 14.06 -18.56 4.47
CA SER A 64 13.49 -19.89 4.23
C SER A 64 13.12 -20.62 5.52
N THR A 65 13.61 -20.11 6.65
CA THR A 65 13.38 -20.68 7.99
C THR A 65 12.85 -19.62 8.94
N ARG A 66 12.12 -20.07 9.97
CA ARG A 66 11.61 -19.21 11.03
C ARG A 66 12.74 -18.48 11.78
N ASP A 67 13.84 -19.18 12.07
CA ASP A 67 14.97 -18.63 12.82
C ASP A 67 15.68 -17.53 12.02
N GLU A 68 15.86 -17.75 10.71
CA GLU A 68 16.40 -16.73 9.82
C GLU A 68 15.49 -15.49 9.76
N PHE A 69 14.18 -15.70 9.63
CA PHE A 69 13.21 -14.61 9.61
C PHE A 69 13.24 -13.80 10.91
N GLN A 70 13.28 -14.48 12.06
CA GLN A 70 13.38 -13.86 13.38
C GLN A 70 14.70 -13.10 13.56
N ARG A 71 15.82 -13.68 13.12
CA ARG A 71 17.13 -13.03 13.16
C ARG A 71 17.14 -11.73 12.35
N ARG A 72 16.66 -11.77 11.10
CA ARG A 72 16.61 -10.56 10.26
C ARG A 72 15.67 -9.49 10.81
N THR A 73 14.51 -9.90 11.33
CA THR A 73 13.59 -8.97 12.02
C THR A 73 14.27 -8.29 13.21
N TYR A 74 14.97 -9.06 14.04
CA TYR A 74 15.71 -8.54 15.19
C TYR A 74 16.84 -7.58 14.78
N GLU A 75 17.61 -7.92 13.75
CA GLU A 75 18.69 -7.06 13.24
C GLU A 75 18.15 -5.72 12.72
N ILE A 76 17.05 -5.74 11.95
CA ILE A 76 16.38 -4.52 11.48
C ILE A 76 15.88 -3.69 12.67
N ASP A 77 15.18 -4.30 13.61
CA ASP A 77 14.62 -3.60 14.78
C ASP A 77 15.73 -2.96 15.64
N LYS A 78 16.85 -3.67 15.82
CA LYS A 78 18.03 -3.15 16.51
C LYS A 78 18.60 -1.93 15.78
N ASN A 79 18.84 -2.05 14.47
CA ASN A 79 19.39 -0.96 13.66
C ASN A 79 18.45 0.26 13.62
N ILE A 80 17.12 0.05 13.65
CA ILE A 80 16.14 1.15 13.73
C ILE A 80 16.21 1.88 15.07
N GLN A 81 16.51 1.18 16.18
CA GLN A 81 16.69 1.84 17.48
C GLN A 81 17.92 2.74 17.51
N GLU A 82 18.93 2.42 16.71
CA GLU A 82 20.14 3.24 16.53
C GLU A 82 19.89 4.46 15.62
N LEU A 83 18.83 4.44 14.80
CA LEU A 83 18.35 5.64 14.13
C LEU A 83 17.84 6.61 15.20
N ASN A 84 18.47 7.78 15.31
CA ASN A 84 18.01 8.89 16.16
C ASN A 84 16.72 9.51 15.60
N LEU A 85 15.63 8.72 15.64
CA LEU A 85 14.34 9.06 15.08
C LEU A 85 13.64 10.08 15.96
N SER A 86 13.03 11.08 15.31
CA SER A 86 12.11 11.97 16.02
C SER A 86 10.92 11.18 16.57
N SER A 87 10.29 11.70 17.63
CA SER A 87 9.08 11.10 18.23
C SER A 87 7.98 10.80 17.19
N HIS A 88 7.85 11.66 16.18
CA HIS A 88 6.90 11.49 15.08
C HIS A 88 7.25 10.29 14.19
N GLN A 89 8.51 10.16 13.77
CA GLN A 89 9.00 9.07 12.94
C GLN A 89 8.90 7.71 13.65
N SER A 90 9.33 7.63 14.90
CA SER A 90 9.20 6.38 15.66
C SER A 90 7.75 6.01 15.91
N LYS A 91 6.86 7.01 16.10
CA LYS A 91 5.42 6.76 16.25
C LYS A 91 4.79 6.28 14.93
N PHE A 92 5.25 6.80 13.79
CA PHE A 92 4.82 6.34 12.48
C PHE A 92 5.18 4.87 12.26
N LEU A 93 6.46 4.50 12.41
CA LEU A 93 6.88 3.10 12.22
C LEU A 93 6.18 2.14 13.17
N ARG A 94 6.11 2.50 14.46
CA ARG A 94 5.39 1.70 15.44
C ARG A 94 3.92 1.54 15.09
N ARG A 95 3.27 2.57 14.54
CA ARG A 95 1.87 2.44 14.10
C ARG A 95 1.74 1.55 12.89
N LEU A 96 2.58 1.71 11.88
CA LEU A 96 2.58 0.84 10.71
C LEU A 96 2.72 -0.62 11.16
N MET A 97 3.80 -0.96 11.86
CA MET A 97 4.09 -2.33 12.28
C MET A 97 3.07 -2.88 13.28
N ASN A 98 2.66 -2.11 14.30
CA ASN A 98 1.73 -2.61 15.30
C ASN A 98 0.27 -2.69 14.82
N GLU A 99 -0.16 -1.74 13.99
CA GLU A 99 -1.55 -1.71 13.53
C GLU A 99 -1.78 -2.71 12.40
N THR A 100 -0.82 -2.91 11.49
CA THR A 100 -0.97 -3.91 10.43
C THR A 100 -0.47 -5.30 10.85
N GLY A 101 0.47 -5.38 11.79
CA GLY A 101 1.16 -6.61 12.17
C GLY A 101 2.27 -7.02 11.20
N ILE A 102 2.59 -6.19 10.20
CA ILE A 102 3.58 -6.52 9.17
C ILE A 102 5.01 -6.39 9.71
N SER A 103 5.89 -7.32 9.35
CA SER A 103 7.33 -7.16 9.56
C SER A 103 7.95 -6.28 8.46
N LEU A 104 9.10 -5.67 8.74
CA LEU A 104 9.83 -4.94 7.70
C LEU A 104 10.48 -5.90 6.69
N VAL A 105 10.71 -7.16 7.05
CA VAL A 105 11.16 -8.19 6.09
C VAL A 105 10.09 -8.40 5.02
N ASP A 106 8.85 -8.69 5.45
CA ASP A 106 7.71 -8.90 4.55
C ASP A 106 7.46 -7.68 3.67
N LEU A 107 7.44 -6.49 4.29
CA LEU A 107 7.14 -5.25 3.60
C LEU A 107 8.16 -4.99 2.49
N TRP A 108 9.45 -5.07 2.80
CA TRP A 108 10.49 -4.61 1.88
C TRP A 108 11.01 -5.68 0.91
N GLN A 109 10.66 -6.95 1.11
CA GLN A 109 10.87 -8.00 0.09
C GLN A 109 9.65 -8.20 -0.82
N GLY A 110 8.61 -7.35 -0.67
CA GLY A 110 7.49 -7.28 -1.60
C GLY A 110 6.42 -8.34 -1.36
N SER A 111 6.26 -8.82 -0.13
CA SER A 111 5.15 -9.73 0.19
C SER A 111 3.81 -9.05 -0.10
N HIS A 112 2.90 -9.79 -0.75
CA HIS A 112 1.51 -9.39 -0.91
C HIS A 112 0.77 -9.59 0.41
N VAL A 113 0.29 -8.51 1.00
CA VAL A 113 -0.34 -8.53 2.31
C VAL A 113 -1.81 -8.18 2.20
N ILE A 114 -2.66 -8.97 2.85
CA ILE A 114 -4.10 -8.73 2.99
C ILE A 114 -4.40 -8.41 4.46
N LEU A 115 -4.99 -7.24 4.70
CA LEU A 115 -5.45 -6.82 6.01
C LEU A 115 -6.95 -7.02 6.13
N LEU A 116 -7.36 -7.85 7.10
CA LEU A 116 -8.76 -8.07 7.44
C LEU A 116 -9.34 -6.83 8.15
N ASP A 117 -9.65 -5.80 7.36
CA ASP A 117 -10.02 -4.46 7.82
C ASP A 117 -11.26 -3.89 7.10
N ASN A 118 -11.92 -4.69 6.26
CA ASN A 118 -13.05 -4.29 5.42
C ASN A 118 -12.76 -3.03 4.57
N GLY A 119 -11.50 -2.85 4.16
CA GLY A 119 -11.10 -1.76 3.27
C GLY A 119 -10.87 -0.41 3.97
N LEU A 120 -10.78 -0.41 5.30
CA LEU A 120 -10.61 0.80 6.10
C LEU A 120 -9.32 1.55 5.72
N LEU A 121 -8.19 0.84 5.61
CA LEU A 121 -6.91 1.45 5.26
C LEU A 121 -6.87 1.87 3.80
N TYR A 122 -7.44 1.10 2.88
CA TYR A 122 -7.62 1.56 1.50
C TYR A 122 -8.38 2.90 1.45
N ASP A 123 -9.51 3.03 2.17
CA ASP A 123 -10.34 4.24 2.16
C ASP A 123 -9.64 5.44 2.83
N LEU A 124 -8.66 5.16 3.70
CA LEU A 124 -7.82 6.17 4.33
C LEU A 124 -6.67 6.58 3.41
N TRP A 125 -5.95 5.62 2.84
CA TRP A 125 -4.75 5.82 2.01
C TRP A 125 -5.08 6.46 0.67
N SER A 126 -6.21 6.09 0.05
CA SER A 126 -6.70 6.69 -1.20
C SER A 126 -7.04 8.18 -1.09
N LYS A 127 -7.28 8.69 0.12
CA LYS A 127 -7.57 10.12 0.37
C LYS A 127 -6.32 10.94 0.66
N THR A 128 -5.15 10.30 0.70
CA THR A 128 -3.89 10.99 0.93
C THR A 128 -3.45 11.67 -0.35
N PRO A 129 -2.88 12.88 -0.32
CA PRO A 129 -2.51 13.54 -1.57
C PRO A 129 -1.27 12.91 -2.25
N ALA A 130 -0.65 11.92 -1.62
CA ALA A 130 0.43 11.12 -2.21
C ALA A 130 -0.11 9.89 -2.97
N ALA A 131 -1.40 9.57 -2.83
CA ALA A 131 -2.01 8.45 -3.54
C ALA A 131 -2.39 8.87 -4.97
N HIS A 132 -1.95 8.11 -5.95
CA HIS A 132 -2.32 8.28 -7.36
C HIS A 132 -2.99 7.02 -7.91
N PRO A 133 -3.98 7.16 -8.81
CA PRO A 133 -4.60 6.01 -9.46
C PRO A 133 -3.58 5.12 -10.17
N ARG A 134 -3.71 3.82 -10.00
CA ARG A 134 -2.86 2.80 -10.62
C ARG A 134 -3.71 1.70 -11.26
N PHE A 135 -3.21 1.18 -12.38
CA PHE A 135 -3.66 -0.08 -12.94
C PHE A 135 -2.68 -1.17 -12.47
N SER A 136 -3.17 -2.20 -11.81
CA SER A 136 -2.34 -3.36 -11.40
C SER A 136 -2.70 -4.60 -12.19
N SER A 137 -1.69 -5.45 -12.39
CA SER A 137 -1.83 -6.82 -12.85
C SER A 137 -2.49 -7.77 -11.85
N HIS A 138 -2.38 -7.52 -10.54
CA HIS A 138 -2.80 -8.47 -9.50
C HIS A 138 -4.33 -8.68 -9.45
N TYR A 139 -5.10 -7.62 -9.70
CA TYR A 139 -6.57 -7.66 -9.65
C TYR A 139 -7.22 -6.95 -10.83
N ARG A 140 -6.84 -7.33 -12.06
CA ARG A 140 -7.36 -6.72 -13.31
C ARG A 140 -8.90 -6.76 -13.45
N GLN A 141 -9.54 -7.73 -12.81
CA GLN A 141 -10.98 -7.96 -12.92
C GLN A 141 -11.79 -7.26 -11.82
N VAL A 142 -11.12 -6.62 -10.86
CA VAL A 142 -11.79 -5.89 -9.78
C VAL A 142 -12.04 -4.48 -10.27
N PRO A 143 -13.31 -4.02 -10.36
CA PRO A 143 -13.64 -2.67 -10.86
C PRO A 143 -13.25 -1.56 -9.87
N ILE A 144 -12.62 -1.92 -8.75
CA ILE A 144 -12.21 -0.99 -7.71
C ILE A 144 -10.86 -0.40 -8.10
N GLN A 145 -10.81 0.94 -8.19
CA GLN A 145 -9.59 1.69 -8.46
C GLN A 145 -8.49 1.29 -7.48
N GLN A 146 -7.31 1.00 -7.99
CA GLN A 146 -6.14 0.75 -7.16
C GLN A 146 -5.28 2.00 -7.09
N TYR A 147 -4.43 2.10 -6.08
CA TYR A 147 -3.64 3.29 -5.86
C TYR A 147 -2.19 2.92 -5.57
N GLY A 148 -1.30 3.78 -6.02
CA GLY A 148 0.11 3.76 -5.65
C GLY A 148 0.42 4.92 -4.71
N ILE A 149 1.43 4.76 -3.87
CA ILE A 149 2.15 5.87 -3.23
C ILE A 149 3.62 5.68 -3.57
N ASN A 150 4.24 6.67 -4.21
CA ASN A 150 5.63 6.59 -4.64
C ASN A 150 6.60 6.83 -3.47
N PHE A 151 7.63 5.97 -3.38
CA PHE A 151 8.71 5.99 -2.41
C PHE A 151 10.06 5.96 -3.13
N ARG A 152 10.50 7.12 -3.64
CA ARG A 152 11.72 7.24 -4.45
C ARG A 152 11.61 6.34 -5.69
N ASP A 153 12.39 5.27 -5.76
CA ASP A 153 12.44 4.33 -6.88
C ASP A 153 11.42 3.17 -6.72
N HIS A 154 10.73 3.13 -5.56
CA HIS A 154 9.80 2.07 -5.17
C HIS A 154 8.37 2.59 -5.08
N GLN A 155 7.40 1.68 -5.00
CA GLN A 155 6.00 2.05 -4.90
C GLN A 155 5.25 1.15 -3.92
N LEU A 156 4.50 1.74 -2.99
CA LEU A 156 3.48 1.01 -2.24
C LEU A 156 2.23 0.95 -3.11
N LEU A 157 1.94 -0.21 -3.65
CA LEU A 157 0.71 -0.49 -4.37
C LEU A 157 -0.34 -1.03 -3.40
N PHE A 158 -1.58 -0.55 -3.49
CA PHE A 158 -2.66 -1.03 -2.63
C PHE A 158 -4.03 -0.97 -3.32
N GLY A 159 -4.95 -1.79 -2.81
CA GLY A 159 -6.29 -1.93 -3.34
C GLY A 159 -7.23 -2.62 -2.36
N LYS A 160 -8.42 -3.00 -2.86
CA LYS A 160 -9.34 -3.90 -2.17
C LYS A 160 -9.31 -5.29 -2.80
N THR A 161 -9.42 -6.32 -1.99
CA THR A 161 -9.61 -7.69 -2.45
C THR A 161 -10.98 -7.81 -3.11
N ALA A 162 -11.09 -8.70 -4.10
CA ALA A 162 -12.36 -8.97 -4.78
C ALA A 162 -13.40 -9.60 -3.85
N THR A 163 -12.94 -10.45 -2.93
CA THR A 163 -13.78 -11.39 -2.18
C THR A 163 -14.51 -10.74 -1.01
N ASP A 164 -13.80 -9.97 -0.19
CA ASP A 164 -14.31 -9.43 1.08
C ASP A 164 -14.09 -7.92 1.23
N GLY A 165 -13.50 -7.27 0.23
CA GLY A 165 -13.21 -5.84 0.24
C GLY A 165 -12.14 -5.43 1.25
N SER A 166 -11.40 -6.39 1.81
CA SER A 166 -10.24 -6.17 2.67
C SER A 166 -9.15 -5.38 1.93
N THR A 167 -8.40 -4.55 2.66
CA THR A 167 -7.27 -3.84 2.07
C THR A 167 -6.17 -4.85 1.74
N TRP A 168 -5.62 -4.81 0.54
CA TRP A 168 -4.33 -5.45 0.25
C TRP A 168 -3.30 -4.39 -0.12
N PHE A 169 -2.03 -4.71 0.10
CA PHE A 169 -0.92 -3.86 -0.33
C PHE A 169 0.37 -4.66 -0.53
N GLN A 170 1.29 -4.07 -1.29
CA GLN A 170 2.60 -4.62 -1.63
C GLN A 170 3.59 -3.47 -1.88
N MET A 171 4.84 -3.61 -1.43
CA MET A 171 5.92 -2.73 -1.86
C MET A 171 6.57 -3.29 -3.12
N GLU A 172 6.47 -2.58 -4.23
CA GLU A 172 7.07 -2.95 -5.51
C GLU A 172 8.49 -2.37 -5.61
N ALA A 173 9.41 -3.17 -6.15
CA ALA A 173 10.78 -2.74 -6.44
C ALA A 173 10.83 -1.55 -7.41
N HIS A 174 10.00 -1.58 -8.45
CA HIS A 174 9.92 -0.51 -9.44
C HIS A 174 8.45 -0.17 -9.69
N GLY A 175 8.06 1.06 -9.33
CA GLY A 175 6.72 1.56 -9.63
C GLY A 175 6.50 1.68 -11.14
N PHE A 176 5.26 1.49 -11.58
CA PHE A 176 4.87 1.72 -12.97
C PHE A 176 3.99 2.97 -13.06
N ASP A 177 4.52 4.08 -13.54
CA ASP A 177 3.69 5.19 -14.01
C ASP A 177 3.82 5.27 -15.53
N PRO A 178 2.71 5.15 -16.29
CA PRO A 178 2.75 5.32 -17.75
C PRO A 178 3.45 6.61 -18.21
N ASN A 179 3.36 7.68 -17.43
CA ASN A 179 4.04 8.94 -17.73
C ASN A 179 5.54 8.86 -17.44
N ASP A 180 5.95 8.13 -16.40
CA ASP A 180 7.37 7.93 -16.08
C ASP A 180 8.04 7.04 -17.13
N LEU A 181 7.35 6.01 -17.63
CA LEU A 181 7.86 5.14 -18.70
C LEU A 181 8.12 5.87 -20.02
N TYR A 182 7.32 6.90 -20.32
CA TYR A 182 7.54 7.73 -21.51
C TYR A 182 8.82 8.57 -21.40
N ASN A 183 9.18 8.94 -20.17
CA ASN A 183 10.31 9.83 -19.89
C ASN A 183 11.58 9.06 -19.45
N ASP A 184 11.44 7.81 -19.03
CA ASP A 184 12.52 6.93 -18.55
C ASP A 184 12.37 5.51 -19.16
N PRO A 185 13.04 5.24 -20.29
CA PRO A 185 12.99 3.93 -20.93
C PRO A 185 13.67 2.82 -20.11
N ASP A 186 14.61 3.16 -19.23
CA ASP A 186 15.29 2.16 -18.38
C ASP A 186 14.31 1.62 -17.33
N LEU A 187 13.45 2.48 -16.77
CA LEU A 187 12.37 2.06 -15.87
C LEU A 187 11.41 1.06 -16.54
N ALA A 188 11.12 1.24 -17.83
CA ALA A 188 10.30 0.30 -18.59
C ALA A 188 10.97 -1.07 -18.74
N VAL A 189 12.28 -1.10 -18.95
CA VAL A 189 13.07 -2.32 -19.00
C VAL A 189 13.07 -3.02 -17.64
N TYR A 190 13.33 -2.31 -16.54
CA TYR A 190 13.34 -2.89 -15.20
C TYR A 190 11.98 -3.45 -14.80
N HIS A 191 10.90 -2.71 -15.05
CA HIS A 191 9.55 -3.22 -14.77
C HIS A 191 9.20 -4.44 -15.65
N GLY A 192 9.63 -4.44 -16.91
CA GLY A 192 9.50 -5.61 -17.78
C GLY A 192 10.27 -6.83 -17.27
N GLN A 193 11.48 -6.64 -16.75
CA GLN A 193 12.27 -7.70 -16.12
C GLN A 193 11.59 -8.24 -14.87
N ASP A 194 11.04 -7.38 -14.03
CA ASP A 194 10.31 -7.79 -12.82
C ASP A 194 9.07 -8.60 -13.17
N PHE A 195 8.31 -8.18 -14.19
CA PHE A 195 7.19 -8.96 -14.70
C PHE A 195 7.62 -10.34 -15.21
N LEU A 196 8.73 -10.44 -15.94
CA LEU A 196 9.27 -11.72 -16.40
C LEU A 196 9.70 -12.60 -15.22
N LYS A 197 10.43 -12.05 -14.24
CA LYS A 197 10.83 -12.77 -13.02
C LYS A 197 9.62 -13.29 -12.26
N TYR A 198 8.60 -12.47 -12.07
CA TYR A 198 7.33 -12.89 -11.49
C TYR A 198 6.70 -14.02 -12.31
N ARG A 199 6.66 -13.89 -13.64
CA ARG A 199 6.03 -14.88 -14.51
C ARG A 199 6.73 -16.24 -14.51
N PHE A 200 8.05 -16.27 -14.35
CA PHE A 200 8.85 -17.50 -14.30
C PHE A 200 8.95 -18.10 -12.90
N HIS A 201 9.19 -17.27 -11.87
CA HIS A 201 9.45 -17.73 -10.51
C HIS A 201 8.23 -17.67 -9.58
N ARG A 202 7.15 -16.99 -9.99
CA ARG A 202 5.94 -16.74 -9.17
C ARG A 202 6.27 -16.12 -7.81
N MET A 203 7.22 -15.20 -7.82
CA MET A 203 7.61 -14.41 -6.66
C MET A 203 7.39 -12.94 -6.95
N ASN A 204 6.94 -12.20 -5.93
CA ASN A 204 6.88 -10.75 -6.01
C ASN A 204 8.28 -10.16 -5.92
N VAL A 205 8.49 -9.02 -6.58
CA VAL A 205 9.76 -8.29 -6.56
C VAL A 205 9.59 -7.05 -5.69
N GLY A 206 10.21 -7.07 -4.52
CA GLY A 206 10.28 -5.92 -3.61
C GLY A 206 11.61 -5.19 -3.68
N PRO A 207 11.73 -4.04 -3.00
CA PRO A 207 12.95 -3.23 -3.01
C PRO A 207 14.25 -3.96 -2.65
N PHE A 208 14.19 -4.98 -1.78
CA PHE A 208 15.37 -5.74 -1.33
C PHE A 208 15.21 -7.25 -1.54
N GLY A 209 14.74 -7.62 -2.72
CA GLY A 209 14.71 -9.02 -3.16
C GLY A 209 13.31 -9.51 -3.50
N PHE A 210 13.11 -10.82 -3.32
CA PHE A 210 11.90 -11.50 -3.75
C PHE A 210 11.09 -11.99 -2.57
N SER A 211 9.78 -12.08 -2.73
CA SER A 211 8.90 -12.74 -1.77
C SER A 211 8.08 -13.85 -2.43
N PRO A 212 7.98 -15.04 -1.80
CA PRO A 212 7.10 -16.11 -2.27
C PRO A 212 5.62 -15.80 -2.00
N HIS A 213 5.34 -14.81 -1.16
CA HIS A 213 3.98 -14.44 -0.76
C HIS A 213 3.32 -13.58 -1.84
N THR A 214 2.78 -14.23 -2.85
CA THR A 214 2.03 -13.60 -3.95
C THR A 214 0.53 -13.64 -3.69
N GLU A 215 -0.23 -12.89 -4.49
CA GLU A 215 -1.69 -12.86 -4.44
C GLU A 215 -2.33 -14.22 -4.79
N THR A 216 -1.65 -15.06 -5.58
CA THR A 216 -2.19 -16.35 -6.05
C THR A 216 -1.71 -17.56 -5.27
N THR A 217 -0.57 -17.47 -4.58
CA THR A 217 0.07 -18.65 -3.96
C THR A 217 -0.15 -18.67 -2.45
N ASP A 218 0.33 -17.65 -1.74
CA ASP A 218 0.32 -17.61 -0.27
C ASP A 218 0.42 -16.17 0.24
N PRO A 219 -0.64 -15.35 0.09
CA PRO A 219 -0.61 -13.98 0.57
C PRO A 219 -0.57 -13.95 2.10
N ILE A 220 0.14 -12.97 2.67
CA ILE A 220 0.19 -12.81 4.12
C ILE A 220 -1.13 -12.19 4.59
N ILE A 221 -1.92 -12.95 5.35
CA ILE A 221 -3.20 -12.47 5.89
C ILE A 221 -3.01 -12.02 7.34
N LEU A 222 -3.22 -10.73 7.60
CA LEU A 222 -3.08 -10.13 8.93
C LEU A 222 -4.38 -9.46 9.37
N ARG A 223 -4.54 -9.28 10.68
CA ARG A 223 -5.68 -8.55 11.26
C ARG A 223 -5.25 -7.13 11.57
N TYR A 224 -5.96 -6.15 11.01
CA TYR A 224 -5.73 -4.75 11.35
C TYR A 224 -6.18 -4.47 12.80
N ARG A 225 -5.29 -3.86 13.60
CA ARG A 225 -5.49 -3.54 15.02
C ARG A 225 -5.20 -2.06 15.26
N PRO A 226 -6.16 -1.15 15.02
CA PRO A 226 -5.93 0.28 15.20
C PRO A 226 -5.54 0.56 16.65
N MET A 227 -4.47 1.32 16.86
CA MET A 227 -4.07 1.71 18.21
C MET A 227 -5.15 2.60 18.82
N LYS A 228 -5.66 2.21 20.00
CA LYS A 228 -6.62 3.05 20.74
C LYS A 228 -6.01 4.44 20.95
N PRO A 229 -6.71 5.54 20.59
CA PRO A 229 -6.22 6.87 20.91
C PRO A 229 -6.07 6.98 22.43
N LYS A 230 -4.92 7.51 22.89
CA LYS A 230 -4.76 7.85 24.31
C LYS A 230 -5.87 8.83 24.66
N THR A 231 -6.87 8.37 25.41
CA THR A 231 -7.85 9.25 26.05
C THR A 231 -7.05 10.18 26.94
N ARG A 232 -6.97 11.47 26.59
CA ARG A 232 -6.46 12.49 27.51
C ARG A 232 -7.40 12.44 28.71
N ARG A 233 -6.92 11.90 29.83
CA ARG A 233 -7.54 12.15 31.13
C ARG A 233 -7.52 13.67 31.30
N ARG A 234 -8.70 14.27 31.35
CA ARG A 234 -8.88 15.68 31.69
C ARG A 234 -8.57 15.86 33.16
#